data_AF-A0A1Y2BCG4-F1
#
_entry.id   AF-A0A1Y2BCG4-F1
#
_cell.length_a   1.000
_cell.length_b   1.000
_cell.length_c   1.000
_cell.angle_alpha   90.00
_cell.angle_beta   90.00
_cell.angle_gamma   90.00
#
_symmetry.space_group_name_H-M   'P 1'
#
loop_
_entity.id
_entity.type
_entity.pdbx_description
1 polymer ?
#
loop_
_entity_poly.entity_id
_entity_poly.type
_entity_poly.pdbx_seq_one_letter_code
_entity_poly.pdbx_strand_id
1 'polypeptide(L)' 'ADKFVKGGFKAKMDRNEAMQVLGLRDPITSTRLKDAHRRLMLANHPDRGGSPYLAGKVNEARVFLE' A
#
# COMPACT_ATOMS: atom_id res chain seq x y z
N ALA A 1 2.31 4.44 23.49
CA ALA A 1 2.69 3.72 22.25
C ALA A 1 2.59 4.70 21.10
N ASP A 2 3.65 4.87 20.32
CA ASP A 2 3.67 5.78 19.16
C ASP A 2 2.62 5.34 18.13
N LYS A 3 1.70 6.24 17.77
CA LYS A 3 0.60 5.96 16.82
C LYS A 3 1.07 5.85 15.36
N PHE A 4 2.31 6.25 15.09
CA PHE A 4 2.86 6.34 13.73
C PHE A 4 4.21 5.63 13.65
N VAL A 5 4.44 4.97 12.51
CA VAL A 5 5.75 4.40 12.18
C VAL A 5 6.74 5.54 11.98
N LYS A 6 7.95 5.43 12.54
CA LYS A 6 9.02 6.42 12.38
C LYS A 6 9.77 6.17 11.08
N GLY A 7 10.08 7.24 10.36
CA GLY A 7 10.81 7.20 9.09
C GLY A 7 9.90 7.23 7.86
N GLY A 8 10.53 7.11 6.68
CA GLY A 8 9.83 7.01 5.39
C GLY A 8 9.68 5.57 4.93
N PHE A 9 9.22 5.41 3.69
CA PHE A 9 9.22 4.10 3.04
C PHE A 9 10.65 3.57 2.85
N LYS A 10 10.76 2.24 2.76
CA LYS A 10 12.01 1.59 2.40
C LYS A 10 12.38 1.91 0.96
N ALA A 11 13.69 1.87 0.72
CA ALA A 11 14.27 2.07 -0.61
C ALA A 11 13.84 0.97 -1.60
N LYS A 12 13.60 -0.25 -1.10
CA LYS A 12 13.11 -1.40 -1.86
C LYS A 12 11.91 -1.99 -1.13
N MET A 13 10.81 -2.21 -1.85
CA MET A 13 9.62 -2.86 -1.29
C MET A 13 9.93 -4.27 -0.79
N ASP A 14 9.35 -4.60 0.36
CA ASP A 14 9.35 -5.94 0.91
C ASP A 14 7.96 -6.36 1.39
N ARG A 15 7.81 -7.63 1.74
CA ARG A 15 6.51 -8.22 2.12
C ARG A 15 5.87 -7.49 3.31
N ASN A 16 6.69 -7.10 4.28
CA ASN A 16 6.20 -6.46 5.51
C ASN A 16 5.70 -5.04 5.23
N GLU A 17 6.44 -4.28 4.42
CA GLU A 17 6.00 -2.95 3.99
C GLU A 17 4.76 -3.05 3.09
N ALA A 18 4.74 -3.96 2.12
CA ALA A 18 3.60 -4.14 1.23
C ALA A 18 2.29 -4.46 1.99
N MET A 19 2.37 -5.36 2.98
CA MET A 19 1.24 -5.67 3.86
C MET A 19 0.80 -4.45 4.69
N GLN A 20 1.74 -3.67 5.21
CA GLN A 20 1.42 -2.45 5.97
C GLN A 20 0.79 -1.37 5.10
N VAL A 21 1.31 -1.14 3.89
CA VAL A 21 0.78 -0.18 2.91
C VAL A 21 -0.65 -0.54 2.53
N LEU A 22 -0.93 -1.81 2.23
CA LEU A 22 -2.27 -2.27 1.84
C LEU A 22 -3.20 -2.51 3.04
N GLY A 23 -2.70 -2.47 4.27
CA GLY A 23 -3.46 -2.78 5.47
C GLY A 23 -3.93 -4.25 5.52
N LEU A 24 -3.12 -5.16 4.99
CA LEU A 24 -3.40 -6.59 4.91
C LEU A 24 -2.70 -7.37 6.02
N ARG A 25 -3.25 -8.54 6.33
CA ARG A 25 -2.67 -9.55 7.22
C ARG A 25 -2.86 -10.92 6.60
N ASP A 26 -1.99 -11.85 6.94
CA ASP A 26 -2.12 -13.24 6.52
C ASP A 26 -3.39 -13.91 7.08
N PRO A 27 -4.03 -14.80 6.32
CA PRO A 27 -3.72 -15.16 4.93
C PRO A 27 -4.24 -14.09 3.92
N ILE A 28 -3.42 -13.80 2.91
CA ILE A 28 -3.76 -12.91 1.80
C ILE A 28 -4.51 -13.72 0.74
N THR A 29 -5.65 -13.21 0.30
CA THR A 29 -6.39 -13.74 -0.86
C THR A 29 -6.35 -12.73 -2.00
N SER A 30 -6.40 -13.19 -3.25
CA SER A 30 -6.39 -12.31 -4.42
C SER A 30 -7.53 -11.29 -4.39
N THR A 31 -8.69 -11.65 -3.84
CA THR A 31 -9.83 -10.73 -3.64
C THR A 31 -9.48 -9.63 -2.65
N ARG A 32 -8.95 -9.97 -1.46
CA ARG A 32 -8.53 -8.98 -0.45
C ARG A 32 -7.44 -8.05 -0.97
N LEU A 33 -6.51 -8.58 -1.76
CA LEU A 33 -5.46 -7.80 -2.39
C LEU A 33 -6.04 -6.75 -3.36
N LYS A 34 -6.93 -7.19 -4.27
CA LYS A 34 -7.58 -6.31 -5.25
C LYS A 34 -8.44 -5.24 -4.57
N ASP A 35 -9.21 -5.61 -3.55
CA ASP A 35 -10.10 -4.68 -2.84
C ASP A 35 -9.30 -3.62 -2.06
N ALA A 36 -8.25 -4.04 -1.34
CA ALA A 36 -7.38 -3.13 -0.60
C ALA A 36 -6.68 -2.14 -1.55
N HIS A 37 -6.12 -2.67 -2.64
CA HIS A 37 -5.47 -1.86 -3.67
C HIS A 37 -6.45 -0.84 -4.28
N ARG A 38 -7.64 -1.27 -4.71
CA ARG A 38 -8.66 -0.38 -5.30
C ARG A 38 -9.08 0.72 -4.32
N ARG A 39 -9.35 0.38 -3.07
CA ARG A 39 -9.74 1.35 -2.04
C ARG A 39 -8.67 2.41 -1.83
N LEU A 40 -7.41 2.01 -1.72
CA LEU A 40 -6.29 2.92 -1.47
C LEU A 40 -5.94 3.75 -2.70
N MET A 41 -5.99 3.17 -3.90
CA MET A 41 -5.76 3.93 -5.14
C MET A 41 -6.83 4.99 -5.37
N LEU A 42 -8.11 4.71 -5.12
CA LEU A 42 -9.16 5.72 -5.24
C LEU A 42 -8.96 6.89 -4.27
N ALA A 43 -8.45 6.63 -3.07
CA ALA A 43 -8.16 7.66 -2.07
C ALA A 43 -6.89 8.47 -2.38
N ASN A 44 -5.90 7.87 -3.05
CA ASN A 44 -4.60 8.48 -3.31
C ASN A 44 -4.37 8.86 -4.78
N HIS A 45 -5.39 8.74 -5.64
CA HIS A 45 -5.23 8.93 -7.08
C HIS A 45 -4.75 10.36 -7.42
N PRO A 46 -3.70 10.54 -8.24
CA PRO A 46 -3.19 11.86 -8.62
C PRO A 46 -4.24 12.77 -9.25
N ASP A 47 -5.06 12.24 -10.16
CA ASP A 47 -6.15 12.99 -10.80
C ASP A 47 -7.25 13.44 -9.83
N ARG A 48 -7.26 12.93 -8.59
CA ARG A 48 -8.18 13.31 -7.52
C ARG A 48 -7.49 14.15 -6.44
N GLY A 49 -6.31 14.71 -6.72
CA GLY A 49 -5.51 15.50 -5.80
C GLY A 49 -4.64 14.68 -4.84
N GLY A 50 -4.52 13.36 -5.08
CA GLY A 50 -3.63 12.49 -4.30
C GLY A 50 -2.16 12.64 -4.70
N SER A 51 -1.27 12.13 -3.84
CA SER A 51 0.17 12.19 -4.11
C SER A 51 0.60 11.12 -5.12
N PRO A 52 1.27 11.49 -6.24
CA PRO A 52 1.86 10.51 -7.17
C PRO A 52 2.80 9.53 -6.48
N TYR A 53 3.54 9.98 -5.47
CA TYR A 53 4.45 9.13 -4.71
C TYR A 53 3.71 8.08 -3.88
N LEU A 54 2.64 8.47 -3.18
CA LEU A 54 1.82 7.53 -2.40
C LEU A 54 1.09 6.54 -3.30
N ALA A 55 0.52 7.00 -4.42
CA ALA A 55 -0.07 6.14 -5.43
C ALA A 55 0.95 5.12 -5.98
N GLY A 56 2.18 5.56 -6.24
CA GLY A 56 3.30 4.70 -6.63
C GLY A 56 3.59 3.61 -5.60
N LYS A 57 3.61 3.96 -4.30
CA LYS A 57 3.80 2.99 -3.21
C LYS A 57 2.66 1.98 -3.07
N VAL A 58 1.41 2.40 -3.28
CA VAL A 58 0.25 1.50 -3.30
C VAL A 58 0.31 0.54 -4.49
N ASN A 59 0.76 0.99 -5.66
CA ASN A 59 1.00 0.14 -6.82
C ASN A 59 2.14 -0.86 -6.57
N GLU A 60 3.28 -0.40 -6.06
CA GLU A 60 4.46 -1.22 -5.76
C GLU A 60 4.11 -2.33 -4.76
N ALA A 61 3.33 -2.01 -3.72
CA ALA A 61 2.86 -2.98 -2.72
C ALA A 61 1.94 -4.06 -3.32
N ARG A 62 1.04 -3.68 -4.25
CA ARG A 62 0.18 -4.63 -4.94
C ARG A 62 1.01 -5.58 -5.80
N VAL A 63 1.90 -5.04 -6.63
CA VAL A 63 2.78 -5.82 -7.53
C VAL A 63 3.65 -6.80 -6.75
N PHE A 64 4.10 -6.42 -5.55
CA PHE A 64 4.92 -7.30 -4.71
C PHE A 64 4.13 -8.51 -4.13
N LEU A 65 2.83 -8.34 -3.84
CA LEU A 65 2.00 -9.35 -3.17
C LEU A 65 1.12 -10.18 -4.13
N GLU A 66 1.12 -9.84 -5.42
CA GLU A 66 0.45 -10.56 -6.49
C GLU A 66 1.28 -11.78 -6.93
#